data_AF-A0A0C3FCJ8-F1
#
_entry.id   AF-A0A0C3FCJ8-F1
#
_cell.length_a   1.000
_cell.length_b   1.000
_cell.length_c   1.000
_cell.angle_alpha   90.00
_cell.angle_beta   90.00
_cell.angle_gamma   90.00
#
_symmetry.space_group_name_H-M   'P 1'
#
loop_
_entity.id
_entity.type
_entity.pdbx_description
1 polymer ?
#
loop_
_entity_poly.entity_id
_entity_poly.type
_entity_poly.pdbx_seq_one_letter_code
_entity_poly.pdbx_strand_id
1 'polypeptide(L)'
;MLSESTPCRFIDLAPEILLYIFSYLDLPDLACLSRLSPYLGRLASDPALHRIRILVVAPSRVSHSLFGLGPQGLAFRPTVGDLVHRGVMQGPGIERKWRMGLYFYSTHSVKHYEAGLRLQRRYTSIIVSTHLRRRSPGSSALKSLCQSHVLPVESTSLTISRTLLPIMHQLKWSIQRDRLAKVVRDAASVGGTSSADIEGGGGLAAWIEAKGKGIIQDGERVRLALCPSVRKMVGFYEALKQ
;
A
#
# COMPACT_ATOMS: atom_id res chain seq x y z
N MET A 1 11.29 -50.21 -71.42
CA MET A 1 10.57 -50.33 -70.13
C MET A 1 11.19 -49.33 -69.18
N LEU A 2 10.61 -48.14 -69.11
CA LEU A 2 11.03 -47.10 -68.16
C LEU A 2 10.34 -47.41 -66.84
N SER A 3 11.14 -47.73 -65.81
CA SER A 3 10.67 -47.93 -64.44
C SER A 3 10.11 -46.61 -63.94
N GLU A 4 8.80 -46.54 -63.73
CA GLU A 4 8.15 -45.42 -63.05
C GLU A 4 8.66 -45.37 -61.61
N SER A 5 9.54 -44.40 -61.32
CA SER A 5 9.97 -44.10 -59.97
C SER A 5 8.77 -43.63 -59.17
N THR A 6 8.20 -44.49 -58.33
CA THR A 6 7.17 -44.11 -57.37
C THR A 6 7.69 -42.98 -56.48
N PRO A 7 6.93 -41.89 -56.29
CA PRO A 7 7.37 -40.78 -55.46
C PRO A 7 7.53 -41.27 -54.00
N CYS A 8 8.75 -41.23 -53.48
CA CYS A 8 9.03 -41.50 -52.06
C CYS A 8 8.19 -40.54 -51.20
N ARG A 9 7.29 -41.08 -50.38
CA ARG A 9 6.48 -40.24 -49.50
C ARG A 9 7.32 -39.91 -48.27
N PHE A 10 7.11 -38.72 -47.71
CA PHE A 10 7.83 -38.26 -46.52
C PHE A 10 7.68 -39.21 -45.30
N ILE A 11 6.59 -39.99 -45.26
CA ILE A 11 6.32 -40.98 -44.20
C ILE A 11 7.17 -42.26 -44.38
N ASP A 12 7.72 -42.50 -45.57
CA ASP A 12 8.53 -43.68 -45.87
C ASP A 12 10.01 -43.48 -45.47
N LEU A 13 10.35 -42.31 -44.92
CA LEU A 13 11.67 -42.05 -44.33
C LEU A 13 11.89 -42.92 -43.09
N ALA A 14 13.16 -43.27 -42.84
CA ALA A 14 13.54 -43.95 -41.61
C ALA A 14 13.10 -43.11 -40.38
N PRO A 15 12.58 -43.75 -39.32
CA PRO A 15 12.01 -43.04 -38.17
C PRO A 15 13.05 -42.15 -37.47
N GLU A 16 14.32 -42.52 -37.48
CA GLU A 16 15.41 -41.73 -36.92
C GLU A 16 15.58 -40.40 -37.66
N ILE A 17 15.49 -40.43 -38.99
CA ILE A 17 15.59 -39.24 -39.84
C ILE A 17 14.38 -38.34 -39.62
N LEU A 18 13.19 -38.94 -39.51
CA LEU A 18 11.95 -38.20 -39.26
C LEU A 18 12.00 -37.50 -37.89
N LEU A 19 12.43 -38.21 -36.84
CA LEU A 19 12.63 -37.64 -35.50
C LEU A 19 13.69 -36.52 -35.51
N TYR A 20 14.79 -36.74 -36.24
CA TYR A 20 15.83 -35.72 -36.40
C TYR A 20 15.27 -34.46 -37.06
N ILE A 21 14.53 -34.58 -38.17
CA ILE A 21 13.89 -33.44 -38.84
C ILE A 21 12.93 -32.71 -37.88
N PHE A 22 12.07 -33.45 -37.17
CA PHE A 22 11.10 -32.88 -36.22
C PHE A 22 11.75 -32.15 -35.04
N SER A 23 13.00 -32.47 -34.70
CA SER A 23 13.73 -31.79 -33.63
C SER A 23 14.16 -30.35 -33.98
N TYR A 24 14.25 -30.01 -35.26
CA TYR A 24 14.69 -28.68 -35.74
C TYR A 24 13.55 -27.83 -36.35
N LEU A 25 12.38 -28.43 -36.60
CA LEU A 25 11.26 -27.73 -37.23
C LEU A 25 10.55 -26.77 -36.28
N ASP A 26 10.27 -25.54 -36.74
CA ASP A 26 9.64 -24.50 -35.94
C ASP A 26 8.14 -24.81 -35.64
N LEU A 27 7.56 -24.11 -34.66
CA LEU A 27 6.15 -24.28 -34.26
C LEU A 27 5.12 -24.14 -35.40
N PRO A 28 5.18 -23.12 -36.27
CA PRO A 28 4.26 -22.99 -37.40
C PRO A 28 4.39 -24.15 -38.40
N ASP A 29 5.61 -24.64 -38.64
CA ASP A 29 5.87 -25.71 -39.62
C ASP A 29 5.30 -27.04 -39.12
N LEU A 30 5.47 -27.35 -37.83
CA LEU A 30 4.84 -28.51 -37.21
C LEU A 30 3.31 -28.43 -37.23
N ALA A 31 2.74 -27.22 -37.09
CA ALA A 31 1.29 -27.01 -37.18
C ALA A 31 0.76 -27.25 -38.61
N CYS A 32 1.60 -27.05 -39.62
CA CYS A 32 1.26 -27.40 -41.01
C CYS A 32 1.38 -28.92 -41.23
N LEU A 33 2.47 -29.55 -40.76
CA LEU A 33 2.70 -30.99 -40.91
C LEU A 33 1.68 -31.85 -40.16
N SER A 34 1.20 -31.38 -38.99
CA SER A 34 0.19 -32.10 -38.20
C SER A 34 -1.16 -32.22 -38.92
N ARG A 35 -1.45 -31.32 -39.86
CA ARG A 35 -2.67 -31.35 -40.68
C ARG A 35 -2.57 -32.30 -41.87
N LEU A 36 -1.34 -32.65 -42.30
CA LEU A 36 -1.11 -33.50 -43.47
C LEU A 36 -1.30 -34.98 -43.17
N SER A 37 -1.04 -35.42 -41.94
CA SER A 37 -1.20 -36.82 -41.54
C SER A 37 -1.39 -36.94 -40.03
N PRO A 38 -2.29 -37.83 -39.56
CA PRO A 38 -2.48 -38.07 -38.12
C PRO A 38 -1.23 -38.63 -37.45
N TYR A 39 -0.38 -39.36 -38.18
CA TYR A 39 0.89 -39.88 -37.66
C TYR A 39 1.87 -38.73 -37.38
N LEU A 40 2.02 -37.81 -38.33
CA LEU A 40 2.83 -36.60 -38.16
C LEU A 40 2.26 -35.67 -37.08
N GLY A 41 0.92 -35.65 -36.93
CA GLY A 41 0.26 -34.95 -35.83
C GLY A 41 0.66 -35.48 -34.46
N ARG A 42 0.74 -36.80 -34.29
CA ARG A 42 1.20 -37.42 -33.02
C ARG A 42 2.66 -37.08 -32.73
N LEU A 43 3.53 -37.15 -33.73
CA LEU A 43 4.94 -36.76 -33.62
C LEU A 43 5.11 -35.26 -33.32
N ALA A 44 4.34 -34.39 -33.96
CA ALA A 44 4.35 -32.95 -33.71
C ALA A 44 3.89 -32.60 -32.28
N SER A 45 3.00 -33.41 -31.70
CA SER A 45 2.52 -33.25 -30.33
C SER A 45 3.38 -33.95 -29.27
N ASP A 46 4.45 -34.64 -29.65
CA ASP A 46 5.30 -35.38 -28.72
C ASP A 46 6.02 -34.41 -27.75
N PRO A 47 5.79 -34.53 -26.42
CA PRO A 47 6.44 -33.67 -25.43
C PRO A 47 7.96 -33.81 -25.39
N ALA A 48 8.51 -34.99 -25.74
CA ALA A 48 9.95 -35.21 -25.74
C ALA A 48 10.64 -34.43 -26.88
N LEU A 49 10.12 -34.54 -28.11
CA LEU A 49 10.58 -33.76 -29.26
C LEU A 49 10.36 -32.25 -29.04
N HIS A 50 9.23 -31.87 -28.45
CA HIS A 50 8.93 -30.49 -28.12
C HIS A 50 9.98 -29.88 -27.17
N ARG A 51 10.39 -30.64 -26.14
CA ARG A 51 11.42 -30.22 -25.19
C ARG A 51 12.78 -30.06 -25.87
N ILE A 52 13.20 -31.02 -26.70
CA ILE A 52 14.47 -30.94 -27.44
C ILE A 52 14.47 -29.71 -28.33
N ARG A 53 13.37 -29.48 -29.07
CA ARG A 53 13.23 -28.32 -29.94
C ARG A 53 13.33 -26.99 -29.20
N ILE A 54 12.66 -26.85 -28.06
CA ILE A 54 12.76 -25.64 -27.22
C ILE A 54 14.21 -25.32 -26.88
N LEU A 55 15.02 -26.35 -26.60
CA LEU A 55 16.42 -26.21 -26.25
C LEU A 55 17.32 -25.93 -27.46
N VAL A 56 16.98 -26.49 -28.62
CA VAL A 56 17.82 -26.44 -29.84
C VAL A 56 17.49 -25.24 -30.73
N VAL A 57 16.22 -25.03 -31.07
CA VAL A 57 15.80 -24.04 -32.08
C VAL A 57 15.74 -22.63 -31.52
N ALA A 58 15.42 -22.46 -30.23
CA ALA A 58 15.28 -21.13 -29.65
C ALA A 58 15.66 -21.04 -28.16
N PRO A 59 16.89 -21.42 -27.77
CA PRO A 59 17.36 -21.23 -26.40
C PRO A 59 17.30 -19.76 -25.96
N SER A 60 17.50 -18.84 -26.91
CA SER A 60 17.39 -17.39 -26.70
C SER A 60 15.95 -16.91 -26.50
N ARG A 61 14.94 -17.54 -27.10
CA ARG A 61 13.53 -17.21 -26.85
C ARG A 61 13.10 -17.68 -25.46
N VAL A 62 13.62 -18.82 -25.01
CA VAL A 62 13.39 -19.31 -23.64
C VAL A 62 14.03 -18.37 -22.63
N SER A 63 15.28 -17.94 -22.84
CA SER A 63 15.92 -16.98 -21.95
C SER A 63 15.25 -15.61 -21.98
N HIS A 64 14.86 -15.10 -23.15
CA HIS A 64 14.10 -13.84 -23.26
C HIS A 64 12.70 -13.94 -22.68
N SER A 65 11.98 -15.07 -22.81
CA SER A 65 10.64 -15.21 -22.22
C SER A 65 10.67 -15.49 -20.73
N LEU A 66 11.72 -16.15 -20.21
CA LEU A 66 11.86 -16.41 -18.78
C LEU A 66 12.44 -15.22 -18.02
N PHE A 67 13.33 -14.41 -18.63
CA PHE A 67 13.96 -13.27 -17.98
C PHE A 67 13.57 -11.92 -18.57
N GLY A 68 12.61 -11.91 -19.51
CA GLY A 68 12.09 -10.70 -20.12
C GLY A 68 11.11 -9.95 -19.23
N LEU A 69 10.91 -8.69 -19.58
CA LEU A 69 9.91 -7.80 -18.99
C LEU A 69 8.70 -7.74 -19.92
N GLY A 70 7.50 -7.85 -19.36
CA GLY A 70 6.26 -7.59 -20.07
C GLY A 70 6.10 -6.10 -20.42
N PRO A 71 5.07 -5.73 -21.17
CA PRO A 71 4.84 -4.35 -21.60
C PRO A 71 4.62 -3.38 -20.43
N GLN A 72 4.22 -3.88 -19.25
CA GLN A 72 4.11 -3.11 -18.00
C GLN A 72 5.41 -3.07 -17.18
N GLY A 73 6.53 -3.58 -17.70
CA GLY A 73 7.82 -3.65 -16.99
C GLY A 73 7.89 -4.75 -15.92
N LEU A 74 6.89 -5.64 -15.84
CA LEU A 74 6.89 -6.77 -14.90
C LEU A 74 7.67 -7.94 -15.48
N ALA A 75 8.61 -8.49 -14.71
CA ALA A 75 9.34 -9.69 -15.11
C ALA A 75 8.37 -10.88 -15.27
N PHE A 76 8.49 -11.62 -16.37
CA PHE A 76 7.70 -12.83 -16.59
C PHE A 76 8.01 -13.91 -15.53
N ARG A 77 9.25 -13.96 -15.04
CA ARG A 77 9.65 -14.77 -13.89
C ARG A 77 9.75 -13.89 -12.63
N PRO A 78 9.01 -14.22 -11.56
CA PRO A 78 9.17 -13.56 -10.28
C PRO A 78 10.59 -13.73 -9.74
N THR A 79 11.19 -12.64 -9.25
CA THR A 79 12.46 -12.70 -8.54
C THR A 79 12.26 -13.28 -7.13
N VAL A 80 13.35 -13.70 -6.47
CA VAL A 80 13.28 -14.14 -5.06
C VAL A 80 12.72 -13.02 -4.17
N GLY A 81 13.09 -11.76 -4.45
CA GLY A 81 12.51 -10.60 -3.79
C GLY A 81 10.99 -10.53 -3.96
N ASP A 82 10.48 -10.70 -5.19
CA ASP A 82 9.03 -10.70 -5.45
C ASP A 82 8.33 -11.84 -4.72
N LEU A 83 8.94 -13.02 -4.66
CA LEU A 83 8.39 -14.17 -3.94
C LEU A 83 8.33 -13.92 -2.43
N VAL A 84 9.29 -13.20 -1.86
CA VAL A 84 9.29 -12.79 -0.45
C VAL A 84 8.22 -11.74 -0.19
N HIS A 85 8.11 -10.70 -1.03
CA HIS A 85 7.10 -9.65 -0.88
C HIS A 85 5.67 -10.19 -1.02
N ARG A 86 5.45 -11.16 -1.92
CA ARG A 86 4.17 -11.86 -2.08
C ARG A 86 3.88 -12.87 -0.96
N GLY A 87 4.83 -13.11 -0.05
CA GLY A 87 4.71 -14.11 1.00
C GLY A 87 4.73 -15.56 0.51
N VAL A 88 5.18 -15.83 -0.72
CA VAL A 88 5.35 -17.20 -1.24
C VAL A 88 6.58 -17.85 -0.61
N MET A 89 7.68 -17.10 -0.51
CA MET A 89 8.89 -17.53 0.19
C MET A 89 8.98 -16.82 1.54
N GLN A 90 8.95 -17.59 2.61
CA GLN A 90 9.05 -17.07 3.98
C GLN A 90 10.15 -17.80 4.73
N GLY A 91 10.88 -17.08 5.57
CA GLY A 91 11.97 -17.67 6.35
C GLY A 91 12.74 -16.64 7.17
N PRO A 92 13.49 -17.07 8.19
CA PRO A 92 14.25 -16.19 9.05
C PRO A 92 15.38 -15.54 8.24
N GLY A 93 15.35 -14.21 8.17
CA GLY A 93 16.37 -13.41 7.50
C GLY A 93 16.54 -13.74 6.02
N ILE A 94 15.44 -14.09 5.32
CA ILE A 94 15.49 -14.59 3.93
C ILE A 94 16.16 -13.60 2.97
N GLU A 95 15.92 -12.29 3.14
CA GLU A 95 16.57 -11.24 2.35
C GLU A 95 18.08 -11.20 2.57
N ARG A 96 18.52 -11.30 3.84
CA ARG A 96 19.94 -11.35 4.19
C ARG A 96 20.59 -12.61 3.61
N LYS A 97 19.94 -13.77 3.73
CA LYS A 97 20.42 -15.03 3.16
C LYS A 97 20.53 -14.94 1.64
N TRP A 98 19.56 -14.31 0.98
CA TRP A 98 19.56 -14.13 -0.46
C TRP A 98 20.71 -13.24 -0.92
N ARG A 99 20.93 -12.09 -0.25
CA ARG A 99 22.07 -11.21 -0.54
C ARG A 99 23.42 -11.89 -0.35
N MET A 100 23.51 -12.82 0.61
CA MET A 100 24.73 -13.59 0.88
C MET A 100 24.83 -14.89 0.07
N GLY A 101 23.88 -15.18 -0.83
CA GLY A 101 23.88 -16.42 -1.64
C GLY A 101 23.73 -17.71 -0.82
N LEU A 102 23.19 -17.64 0.39
CA LEU A 102 23.02 -18.81 1.27
C LEU A 102 21.79 -19.63 0.90
N TYR A 103 21.88 -20.95 1.12
CA TYR A 103 20.78 -21.87 0.84
C TYR A 103 19.56 -21.63 1.74
N PHE A 104 18.37 -21.52 1.13
CA PHE A 104 17.12 -21.20 1.84
C PHE A 104 16.48 -22.40 2.53
N TYR A 105 16.64 -23.59 1.94
CA TYR A 105 15.82 -24.77 2.24
C TYR A 105 16.52 -25.80 3.14
N SER A 106 17.33 -25.35 4.11
CA SER A 106 17.82 -26.30 5.11
C SER A 106 16.68 -26.71 6.06
N THR A 107 16.63 -28.00 6.39
CA THR A 107 15.62 -28.55 7.33
C THR A 107 15.63 -27.82 8.67
N HIS A 108 16.81 -27.42 9.15
CA HIS A 108 16.97 -26.59 10.33
C HIS A 108 16.34 -25.21 10.17
N SER A 109 16.56 -24.53 9.03
CA SER A 109 15.98 -23.20 8.77
C SER A 109 14.45 -23.25 8.78
N VAL A 110 13.85 -24.31 8.22
CA VAL A 110 12.39 -24.53 8.24
C VAL A 110 11.90 -24.74 9.68
N LYS A 111 12.54 -25.64 10.44
CA LYS A 111 12.18 -25.88 11.86
C LYS A 111 12.29 -24.61 12.71
N HIS A 112 13.36 -23.83 12.54
CA HIS A 112 13.54 -22.57 13.26
C HIS A 112 12.47 -21.54 12.88
N TYR A 113 12.13 -21.46 11.59
CA TYR A 113 11.07 -20.57 11.13
C TYR A 113 9.71 -20.90 11.78
N GLU A 114 9.32 -22.17 11.73
CA GLU A 114 8.06 -22.65 12.30
C GLU A 114 8.01 -22.44 13.81
N ALA A 115 9.10 -22.74 14.52
CA ALA A 115 9.21 -22.49 15.95
C ALA A 115 9.08 -21.00 16.27
N GLY A 116 9.78 -20.14 15.54
CA GLY A 116 9.68 -18.68 15.67
C GLY A 116 8.26 -18.18 15.44
N LEU A 117 7.57 -18.70 14.42
CA LEU A 117 6.20 -18.33 14.09
C LEU A 117 5.20 -18.75 15.18
N ARG A 118 5.37 -19.95 15.76
CA ARG A 118 4.59 -20.40 16.93
C ARG A 118 4.82 -19.51 18.14
N LEU A 119 6.08 -19.16 18.42
CA LEU A 119 6.43 -18.26 19.52
C LEU A 119 5.85 -16.86 19.33
N GLN A 120 5.96 -16.29 18.12
CA GLN A 120 5.39 -14.98 17.80
C GLN A 120 3.87 -14.98 17.94
N ARG A 121 3.18 -16.02 17.47
CA ARG A 121 1.73 -16.17 17.68
C ARG A 121 1.36 -16.25 19.16
N ARG A 122 2.11 -17.01 19.97
CA ARG A 122 1.87 -17.10 21.41
C ARG A 122 2.12 -15.77 22.11
N TYR A 123 3.21 -15.09 21.79
CA TYR A 123 3.58 -13.80 22.35
C TYR A 123 2.54 -12.73 22.02
N THR A 124 2.16 -12.61 20.74
CA THR A 124 1.10 -11.68 20.30
C THR A 124 -0.23 -12.01 20.96
N SER A 125 -0.60 -13.29 21.07
CA SER A 125 -1.80 -13.71 21.79
C SER A 125 -1.76 -13.29 23.26
N ILE A 126 -0.62 -13.44 23.94
CA ILE A 126 -0.45 -13.01 25.33
C ILE A 126 -0.64 -11.50 25.41
N ILE A 127 0.09 -10.72 24.61
CA ILE A 127 -0.02 -9.25 24.57
C ILE A 127 -1.46 -8.80 24.34
N VAL A 128 -2.10 -9.34 23.30
CA VAL A 128 -3.49 -9.02 22.98
C VAL A 128 -4.39 -9.39 24.15
N SER A 129 -4.22 -10.57 24.76
CA SER A 129 -5.00 -10.96 25.94
C SER A 129 -4.76 -10.03 27.13
N THR A 130 -3.53 -9.56 27.36
CA THR A 130 -3.21 -8.61 28.42
C THR A 130 -3.86 -7.27 28.16
N HIS A 131 -3.81 -6.77 26.93
CA HIS A 131 -4.49 -5.52 26.55
C HIS A 131 -6.01 -5.65 26.64
N LEU A 132 -6.59 -6.78 26.22
CA LEU A 132 -8.02 -7.02 26.33
C LEU A 132 -8.47 -7.16 27.78
N ARG A 133 -7.70 -7.83 28.65
CA ARG A 133 -7.98 -7.90 30.10
C ARG A 133 -7.86 -6.53 30.77
N ARG A 134 -6.87 -5.72 30.39
CA ARG A 134 -6.72 -4.34 30.87
C ARG A 134 -7.86 -3.45 30.40
N ARG A 135 -8.45 -3.75 29.23
CA ARG A 135 -9.63 -3.07 28.70
C ARG A 135 -10.86 -3.55 29.48
N SER A 136 -11.01 -3.05 30.71
CA SER A 136 -12.19 -3.30 31.55
C SER A 136 -13.47 -3.06 30.75
N PRO A 137 -14.41 -4.03 30.67
CA PRO A 137 -15.68 -3.90 29.95
C PRO A 137 -16.73 -3.10 30.75
N GLY A 138 -16.28 -2.24 31.67
CA GLY A 138 -17.19 -1.38 32.44
C GLY A 138 -17.71 -0.22 31.59
N SER A 139 -18.97 0.17 31.84
CA SER A 139 -19.55 1.46 31.41
C SER A 139 -18.65 2.68 31.73
N SER A 140 -17.73 2.53 32.68
CA SER A 140 -16.71 3.52 33.05
C SER A 140 -15.59 3.72 32.03
N ALA A 141 -15.29 2.75 31.15
CA ALA A 141 -14.20 2.88 30.17
C ALA A 141 -14.50 3.92 29.09
N LEU A 142 -15.75 3.98 28.60
CA LEU A 142 -16.18 5.01 27.65
C LEU A 142 -16.18 6.40 28.29
N LYS A 143 -16.57 6.49 29.57
CA LYS A 143 -16.51 7.75 30.34
C LYS A 143 -15.07 8.22 30.52
N SER A 144 -14.15 7.31 30.86
CA SER A 144 -12.72 7.62 30.96
C SER A 144 -12.12 8.08 29.63
N LEU A 145 -12.50 7.45 28.50
CA LEU A 145 -12.08 7.87 27.16
C LEU A 145 -12.65 9.23 26.72
N CYS A 146 -13.84 9.59 27.18
CA CYS A 146 -14.41 10.93 26.97
C CYS A 146 -13.76 11.98 27.88
N GLN A 147 -13.44 11.62 29.13
CA GLN A 147 -12.69 12.49 30.05
C GLN A 147 -11.27 12.77 29.55
N SER A 148 -10.64 11.80 28.88
CA SER A 148 -9.35 11.98 28.21
C SER A 148 -9.46 12.60 26.81
N HIS A 149 -10.66 13.03 26.40
CA HIS A 149 -10.94 13.63 25.09
C HIS A 149 -10.51 12.80 23.86
N VAL A 150 -10.32 11.48 24.03
CA VAL A 150 -10.00 10.55 22.92
C VAL A 150 -11.24 10.32 22.05
N LEU A 151 -12.42 10.28 22.68
CA LEU A 151 -13.70 10.18 21.99
C LEU A 151 -14.52 11.45 22.28
N PRO A 152 -15.31 11.95 21.30
CA PRO A 152 -16.23 13.04 21.56
C PRO A 152 -17.27 12.59 22.58
N VAL A 153 -17.65 13.49 23.50
CA VAL A 153 -18.60 13.24 24.62
C VAL A 153 -19.88 12.52 24.17
N GLU A 154 -20.33 12.86 22.95
CA GLU A 154 -21.52 12.33 22.30
C GLU A 154 -21.44 10.81 22.02
N SER A 155 -20.24 10.23 22.02
CA SER A 155 -19.97 8.80 21.83
C SER A 155 -20.40 7.94 23.02
N THR A 156 -20.71 8.57 24.15
CA THR A 156 -21.28 7.89 25.33
C THR A 156 -22.79 7.70 25.23
N SER A 157 -23.45 8.42 24.33
CA SER A 157 -24.89 8.28 24.10
C SER A 157 -25.17 7.05 23.23
N LEU A 158 -26.09 6.19 23.68
CA LEU A 158 -26.58 5.05 22.89
C LEU A 158 -27.63 5.46 21.86
N THR A 159 -28.09 6.71 21.91
CA THR A 159 -29.14 7.26 21.05
C THR A 159 -28.61 7.73 19.70
N ILE A 160 -27.31 8.01 19.59
CA ILE A 160 -26.69 8.54 18.38
C ILE A 160 -25.85 7.45 17.71
N SER A 161 -26.11 7.21 16.42
CA SER A 161 -25.29 6.29 15.62
C SER A 161 -23.84 6.77 15.55
N ARG A 162 -22.88 5.85 15.72
CA ARG A 162 -21.44 6.14 15.63
C ARG A 162 -21.03 6.69 14.26
N THR A 163 -21.77 6.37 13.20
CA THR A 163 -21.53 6.89 11.85
C THR A 163 -21.86 8.38 11.72
N LEU A 164 -22.75 8.91 12.57
CA LEU A 164 -23.15 10.32 12.57
C LEU A 164 -22.23 11.20 13.43
N LEU A 165 -21.39 10.63 14.28
CA LEU A 165 -20.45 11.38 15.14
C LEU A 165 -19.57 12.39 14.38
N PRO A 166 -18.93 12.06 13.23
CA PRO A 166 -18.12 13.05 12.52
C PRO A 166 -18.95 14.22 11.98
N ILE A 167 -20.14 13.95 11.45
CA ILE A 167 -21.06 14.97 10.92
C ILE A 167 -21.57 15.86 12.05
N MET A 168 -21.94 15.27 13.19
CA MET A 168 -22.43 16.00 14.34
C MET A 168 -21.33 16.86 14.99
N HIS A 169 -20.10 16.36 15.02
CA HIS A 169 -18.95 17.16 15.45
C HIS A 169 -18.71 18.37 14.53
N GLN A 170 -18.81 18.18 13.21
CA GLN A 170 -18.73 19.29 12.24
C GLN A 170 -19.86 20.30 12.46
N LEU A 171 -21.09 19.84 12.65
CA LEU A 171 -22.25 20.69 12.96
C LEU A 171 -22.04 21.49 14.25
N LYS A 172 -21.62 20.83 15.34
CA LYS A 172 -21.33 21.50 16.62
C LYS A 172 -20.27 22.59 16.46
N TRP A 173 -19.21 22.31 15.70
CA TRP A 173 -18.17 23.29 15.39
C TRP A 173 -18.69 24.44 14.52
N SER A 174 -19.54 24.16 13.52
CA SER A 174 -20.15 25.21 12.70
C SER A 174 -21.06 26.12 13.54
N ILE A 175 -21.89 25.55 14.42
CA ILE A 175 -22.78 26.29 15.32
C ILE A 175 -21.98 27.12 16.32
N GLN A 176 -20.91 26.56 16.89
CA GLN A 176 -20.03 27.31 17.80
C GLN A 176 -19.36 28.48 17.09
N ARG A 177 -18.89 28.27 15.85
CA ARG A 177 -18.32 29.33 15.01
C ARG A 177 -19.34 30.42 14.72
N ASP A 178 -20.56 30.05 14.38
CA ASP A 178 -21.64 31.00 14.08
C ASP A 178 -22.08 31.79 15.32
N ARG A 179 -22.15 31.14 16.48
CA ARG A 179 -22.41 31.82 17.77
C ARG A 179 -21.32 32.82 18.10
N LEU A 180 -20.06 32.44 17.92
CA LEU A 180 -18.93 33.35 18.15
C LEU A 180 -18.97 34.52 17.16
N ALA A 181 -19.28 34.27 15.89
CA ALA A 181 -19.46 35.33 14.89
C ALA A 181 -20.63 36.27 15.21
N LYS A 182 -21.72 35.77 15.82
CA LYS A 182 -22.82 36.62 16.32
C LYS A 182 -22.36 37.46 17.51
N VAL A 183 -21.74 36.87 18.53
CA VAL A 183 -21.22 37.62 19.70
C VAL A 183 -20.24 38.70 19.29
N VAL A 184 -19.34 38.42 18.35
CA VAL A 184 -18.41 39.43 17.80
C VAL A 184 -19.18 40.56 17.12
N ARG A 185 -20.16 40.27 16.26
CA ARG A 185 -20.98 41.31 15.60
C ARG A 185 -21.83 42.12 16.59
N ASP A 186 -22.45 41.45 17.55
CA ASP A 186 -23.30 42.10 18.57
C ASP A 186 -22.45 43.00 19.49
N ALA A 187 -21.24 42.56 19.86
CA ALA A 187 -20.25 43.38 20.57
C ALA A 187 -19.74 44.56 19.73
N ALA A 188 -19.72 44.45 18.40
CA ALA A 188 -19.46 45.58 17.49
C ALA A 188 -20.57 46.62 17.55
N SER A 189 -21.83 46.18 17.57
CA SER A 189 -23.00 47.07 17.53
C SER A 189 -23.32 47.73 18.87
N VAL A 190 -23.10 47.05 20.01
CA VAL A 190 -23.38 47.60 21.34
C VAL A 190 -22.30 48.59 21.80
N GLY A 191 -21.09 48.51 21.25
CA GLY A 191 -20.04 49.53 21.43
C GLY A 191 -20.27 50.83 20.64
N GLY A 192 -21.38 50.94 19.88
CA GLY A 192 -21.69 52.10 19.02
C GLY A 192 -22.67 53.12 19.61
N THR A 193 -23.24 52.88 20.81
CA THR A 193 -24.24 53.79 21.39
C THR A 193 -24.01 54.06 22.88
N SER A 194 -22.97 54.81 23.20
CA SER A 194 -23.05 55.91 24.19
C SER A 194 -21.73 56.69 24.16
N SER A 195 -21.85 58.02 24.11
CA SER A 195 -20.79 59.03 24.36
C SER A 195 -19.54 58.93 23.48
N ALA A 196 -19.36 59.78 22.46
CA ALA A 196 -18.80 61.13 22.64
C ALA A 196 -17.78 61.16 23.80
N ASP A 197 -16.51 61.26 23.42
CA ASP A 197 -15.34 61.53 24.28
C ASP A 197 -14.73 60.32 25.02
N ILE A 198 -13.71 59.71 24.41
CA ILE A 198 -12.34 59.50 24.93
C ILE A 198 -11.58 58.55 23.97
N GLU A 199 -10.34 58.92 23.65
CA GLU A 199 -9.39 58.19 22.82
C GLU A 199 -9.20 56.72 23.25
N GLY A 200 -9.19 55.82 22.27
CA GLY A 200 -8.56 54.50 22.40
C GLY A 200 -9.50 53.36 22.81
N GLY A 201 -10.04 52.63 21.83
CA GLY A 201 -10.66 51.33 22.12
C GLY A 201 -11.65 50.84 21.07
N GLY A 202 -11.27 50.83 19.79
CA GLY A 202 -12.08 50.18 18.75
C GLY A 202 -12.25 48.69 19.08
N GLY A 203 -13.49 48.27 19.35
CA GLY A 203 -13.82 46.91 19.76
C GLY A 203 -13.31 45.83 18.79
N LEU A 204 -13.07 44.63 19.32
CA LEU A 204 -12.51 43.46 18.62
C LEU A 204 -13.15 43.20 17.25
N ALA A 205 -14.44 43.50 17.10
CA ALA A 205 -15.18 43.30 15.87
C ALA A 205 -14.85 44.30 14.76
N ALA A 206 -14.66 45.57 15.09
CA ALA A 206 -14.17 46.58 14.15
C ALA A 206 -12.73 46.25 13.69
N TRP A 207 -11.93 45.63 14.57
CA TRP A 207 -10.59 45.15 14.22
C TRP A 207 -10.62 43.92 13.29
N ILE A 208 -11.50 42.94 13.55
CA ILE A 208 -11.66 41.76 12.67
C ILE A 208 -12.21 42.15 11.29
N GLU A 209 -13.17 43.07 11.21
CA GLU A 209 -13.71 43.52 9.93
C GLU A 209 -12.72 44.38 9.14
N ALA A 210 -11.92 45.23 9.80
CA ALA A 210 -10.95 46.10 9.13
C ALA A 210 -9.63 45.38 8.74
N LYS A 211 -9.16 44.40 9.52
CA LYS A 211 -7.86 43.73 9.30
C LYS A 211 -7.93 42.21 9.10
N GLY A 212 -9.06 41.56 9.36
CA GLY A 212 -9.18 40.09 9.38
C GLY A 212 -9.30 39.42 8.02
N LYS A 213 -9.66 40.13 6.95
CA LYS A 213 -9.74 39.56 5.59
C LYS A 213 -8.37 39.28 4.95
N GLY A 214 -7.28 39.75 5.53
CA GLY A 214 -5.91 39.57 5.02
C GLY A 214 -5.04 38.55 5.78
N ILE A 215 -5.54 37.92 6.85
CA ILE A 215 -4.72 37.07 7.76
C ILE A 215 -4.62 35.62 7.27
N ILE A 216 -4.67 35.40 5.97
CA ILE A 216 -4.28 34.13 5.35
C ILE A 216 -3.27 34.43 4.26
N GLN A 217 -2.17 35.08 4.64
CA GLN A 217 -0.85 34.84 4.06
C GLN A 217 0.21 35.44 5.00
N ASP A 218 1.07 34.53 5.49
CA ASP A 218 2.47 34.70 5.86
C ASP A 218 2.89 35.22 7.25
N GLY A 219 3.63 34.34 7.96
CA GLY A 219 4.71 34.68 8.90
C GLY A 219 4.51 34.31 10.39
N GLU A 220 5.38 33.45 10.93
CA GLU A 220 5.51 33.11 12.37
C GLU A 220 5.66 34.35 13.28
N ARG A 221 6.20 35.45 12.75
CA ARG A 221 6.35 36.74 13.44
C ARG A 221 5.01 37.38 13.83
N VAL A 222 3.91 37.09 13.11
CA VAL A 222 2.58 37.63 13.44
C VAL A 222 1.88 36.80 14.52
N ARG A 223 2.17 35.50 14.63
CA ARG A 223 1.67 34.66 15.74
C ARG A 223 2.18 35.15 17.11
N LEU A 224 3.41 35.67 17.16
CA LEU A 224 4.02 36.22 18.37
C LEU A 224 3.42 37.57 18.79
N ALA A 225 2.73 38.28 17.89
CA ALA A 225 2.07 39.55 18.20
C ALA A 225 0.66 39.38 18.79
N LEU A 226 0.02 38.21 18.61
CA LEU A 226 -1.40 37.98 18.89
C LEU A 226 -1.71 37.50 20.32
N CYS A 227 -0.71 37.10 21.12
CA CYS A 227 -0.89 36.76 22.54
C CYS A 227 0.21 37.41 23.40
N PRO A 228 -0.09 38.47 24.17
CA PRO A 228 0.91 39.14 25.01
C PRO A 228 1.55 38.22 26.08
N SER A 229 0.89 37.11 26.44
CA SER A 229 1.39 36.10 27.38
C SER A 229 2.46 35.17 26.78
N VAL A 230 2.39 34.85 25.49
CA VAL A 230 3.33 33.94 24.81
C VAL A 230 4.68 34.63 24.56
N ARG A 231 4.67 35.96 24.38
CA ARG A 231 5.88 36.78 24.21
C ARG A 231 6.84 36.68 25.39
N LYS A 232 6.32 36.62 26.62
CA LYS A 232 7.12 36.47 27.85
C LYS A 232 7.78 35.09 27.93
N MET A 233 7.05 34.05 27.52
CA MET A 233 7.51 32.66 27.56
C MET A 233 8.60 32.40 26.50
N VAL A 234 8.44 32.96 25.29
CA VAL A 234 9.44 32.84 24.22
C VAL A 234 10.72 33.63 24.56
N GLY A 235 10.59 34.86 25.09
CA GLY A 235 11.76 35.63 25.55
C GLY A 235 12.54 34.94 26.67
N PHE A 236 11.86 34.23 27.57
CA PHE A 236 12.51 33.40 28.60
C PHE A 236 13.35 32.27 28.00
N TYR A 237 12.85 31.57 26.97
CA TYR A 237 13.59 30.49 26.31
C TYR A 237 14.69 30.98 25.36
N GLU A 238 14.55 32.16 24.77
CA GLU A 238 15.60 32.79 23.96
C GLU A 238 16.77 33.29 24.82
N ALA A 239 16.49 33.85 26.00
CA ALA A 239 17.52 34.28 26.96
C ALA A 239 18.32 33.12 27.58
N LEU A 240 17.76 31.90 27.56
CA LEU A 240 18.42 30.68 28.05
C LEU A 240 19.39 30.04 27.03
N LYS A 241 19.43 30.57 25.80
CA LYS A 241 20.33 30.10 24.72
C LYS A 241 21.50 31.04 24.42
N GLN A 242 21.66 32.11 25.21
CA GLN A 242 22.87 32.96 25.25
C GLN A 242 23.72 32.58 26.46
#